data_AF-A0A1G3UT39-F1
#
_entry.id   AF-A0A1G3UT39-F1
#
_cell.length_a   1.000
_cell.length_b   1.000
_cell.length_c   1.000
_cell.angle_alpha   90.00
_cell.angle_beta   90.00
_cell.angle_gamma   90.00
#
_symmetry.space_group_name_H-M   'P 1'
#
loop_
_entity.id
_entity.type
_entity.pdbx_description
1 polymer ?
#
loop_
_entity_poly.entity_id
_entity_poly.type
_entity_poly.pdbx_seq_one_letter_code
_entity_poly.pdbx_strand_id
1 'polypeptide(L)' 'MVDLARGKGIRAVLVQKGFDTKSARAVARDIGGEVVETDPLERDWFSGMRTFTKILTQVLRK' A
#
# COMPACT_ATOMS: atom_id res chain seq x y z
N MET A 1 -8.04 -12.10 -7.98
CA MET A 1 -7.28 -11.09 -7.20
C MET A 1 -8.20 -9.97 -6.69
N VAL A 2 -8.79 -9.17 -7.59
CA VAL A 2 -9.69 -8.05 -7.22
C VAL A 2 -10.92 -8.53 -6.44
N ASP A 3 -11.60 -9.59 -6.88
CA ASP A 3 -12.82 -10.06 -6.19
C ASP A 3 -12.55 -10.60 -4.78
N LEU A 4 -11.39 -11.25 -4.59
CA LEU A 4 -10.93 -11.67 -3.27
C LEU A 4 -10.68 -10.46 -2.37
N ALA A 5 -10.02 -9.42 -2.89
CA ALA A 5 -9.76 -8.19 -2.15
C ALA A 5 -11.05 -7.47 -1.77
N ARG A 6 -12.03 -7.38 -2.68
CA ARG A 6 -13.38 -6.87 -2.39
C ARG A 6 -14.08 -7.69 -1.31
N GLY A 7 -14.12 -9.01 -1.46
CA GLY A 7 -14.78 -9.92 -0.51
C GLY A 7 -14.14 -9.91 0.88
N LYS A 8 -12.85 -9.58 0.98
CA LYS A 8 -12.12 -9.41 2.24
C LYS A 8 -12.09 -7.98 2.77
N GLY A 9 -12.73 -7.03 2.10
CA GLY A 9 -12.74 -5.63 2.52
C GLY A 9 -11.37 -4.96 2.50
N ILE A 10 -10.47 -5.37 1.61
CA ILE A 10 -9.15 -4.75 1.45
C ILE A 10 -9.31 -3.37 0.82
N ARG A 11 -8.73 -2.34 1.44
CA ARG A 11 -8.88 -0.93 1.03
C ARG A 11 -7.56 -0.23 0.70
N ALA A 12 -6.44 -0.93 0.74
CA ALA A 12 -5.13 -0.37 0.40
C ALA A 12 -4.31 -1.33 -0.48
N VAL A 13 -3.62 -0.76 -1.46
CA VAL A 13 -2.64 -1.44 -2.30
C VAL A 13 -1.28 -0.80 -2.02
N LEU A 14 -0.39 -1.56 -1.37
CA LEU A 14 0.98 -1.11 -1.12
C LEU A 14 1.82 -1.29 -2.39
N VAL A 15 2.52 -0.26 -2.82
CA VAL A 15 3.44 -0.30 -3.96
C VAL A 15 4.84 0.14 -3.52
N GLN A 16 5.87 -0.46 -4.09
CA GLN A 16 7.24 -0.07 -3.80
C GLN A 16 7.62 1.16 -4.64
N LYS A 17 8.34 2.10 -4.03
CA LYS A 17 8.93 3.25 -4.71
C LYS A 17 9.82 2.82 -5.88
N GLY A 18 9.68 3.50 -7.02
CA GLY A 18 10.41 3.19 -8.24
C GLY A 18 9.73 2.16 -9.16
N PHE A 19 8.64 1.53 -8.71
CA PHE A 19 7.78 0.72 -9.58
C PHE A 19 6.66 1.56 -10.19
N ASP A 20 6.19 1.16 -11.38
CA ASP A 20 5.04 1.80 -12.01
C ASP A 20 3.77 1.60 -11.17
N THR A 21 3.08 2.71 -10.89
CA THR A 21 1.88 2.76 -10.06
C THR A 21 0.56 2.60 -10.83
N LYS A 22 0.59 2.49 -12.17
CA LYS A 22 -0.59 2.36 -13.05
C LYS A 22 -1.40 1.12 -12.74
N SER A 23 -0.75 -0.04 -12.63
CA SER A 23 -1.42 -1.31 -12.30
C SER A 23 -1.98 -1.29 -10.88
N ALA A 24 -1.22 -0.76 -9.91
CA ALA A 24 -1.68 -0.60 -8.54
C ALA A 24 -2.91 0.32 -8.45
N ARG A 25 -2.91 1.44 -9.17
CA ARG A 25 -4.06 2.37 -9.25
C ARG A 25 -5.29 1.73 -9.88
N ALA A 26 -5.12 0.91 -10.92
CA ALA A 26 -6.23 0.18 -11.53
C ALA A 26 -6.89 -0.76 -10.52
N VAL A 27 -6.09 -1.54 -9.78
CA VAL A 27 -6.60 -2.46 -8.73
C VAL A 27 -7.25 -1.67 -7.59
N ALA A 28 -6.61 -0.62 -7.08
CA ALA A 28 -7.12 0.19 -5.99
C ALA A 28 -8.48 0.82 -6.34
N ARG A 29 -8.62 1.36 -7.56
CA ARG A 29 -9.90 1.89 -8.05
C ARG A 29 -10.98 0.81 -8.07
N ASP A 30 -10.67 -0.37 -8.58
CA ASP A 30 -11.63 -1.46 -8.68
C ASP A 30 -12.12 -1.93 -7.31
N ILE A 31 -11.25 -1.95 -6.29
CA ILE A 31 -11.62 -2.35 -4.92
C ILE A 31 -12.17 -1.19 -4.06
N GLY A 32 -12.27 0.03 -4.60
CA GLY A 32 -12.66 1.21 -3.82
C GLY A 32 -11.66 1.57 -2.70
N GLY A 33 -10.38 1.34 -2.98
CA GLY A 33 -9.26 1.56 -2.08
C GLY A 33 -8.27 2.63 -2.57
N GLU A 34 -7.16 2.75 -1.86
CA GLU A 34 -6.08 3.71 -2.15
C GLU A 34 -4.76 3.00 -2.47
N VAL A 35 -3.89 3.67 -3.21
CA VAL A 35 -2.50 3.23 -3.41
C VAL A 35 -1.63 3.94 -2.38
N VAL A 36 -0.81 3.18 -1.67
CA VAL A 36 0.18 3.74 -0.73
C VAL A 36 1.57 3.30 -1.14
N GLU A 37 2.44 4.28 -1.40
CA GLU A 37 3.83 4.00 -1.75
C GLU A 37 4.67 3.71 -0.49
N THR A 38 5.60 2.77 -0.61
CA THR A 38 6.50 2.30 0.44
C THR A 38 7.93 2.24 -0.09
N ASP A 39 8.92 2.57 0.74
CA ASP A 39 10.34 2.54 0.36
C ASP A 39 11.11 1.53 1.23
N PRO A 40 11.16 0.24 0.85
CA PRO A 40 11.90 -0.78 1.58
C PRO A 40 13.43 -0.65 1.43
N LEU A 41 13.90 0.25 0.55
CA LEU A 41 15.31 0.51 0.28
C LEU A 41 15.78 1.84 0.86
N GLU A 42 15.02 2.41 1.81
CA GLU A 42 15.41 3.60 2.54
C GLU A 42 16.80 3.40 3.20
N ARG A 43 17.69 4.37 3.00
CA ARG A 43 19.07 4.30 3.47
C ARG A 43 19.13 4.32 4.99
N ASP A 44 18.33 5.18 5.62
CA ASP A 44 18.15 5.15 7.07
C ASP A 44 17.14 4.05 7.43
N TRP A 45 17.65 2.86 7.68
CA TRP A 45 16.84 1.69 8.00
C TRP A 45 15.88 1.91 9.18
N PHE A 46 16.34 2.55 10.26
CA PHE A 46 15.48 2.78 11.43
C PHE A 46 14.36 3.79 11.15
N SER A 47 14.66 4.85 10.40
CA SER A 47 13.66 5.80 9.93
C SER A 47 12.67 5.15 8.95
N GLY A 48 13.18 4.34 8.02
CA GLY A 48 12.39 3.57 7.06
C GLY A 48 11.40 2.63 7.75
N MET A 49 11.88 1.85 8.72
CA MET A 49 11.03 0.96 9.53
C MET A 49 9.95 1.74 10.30
N ARG A 50 10.30 2.87 10.93
CA ARG A 50 9.32 3.73 11.60
C ARG A 50 8.26 4.26 10.64
N THR A 51 8.66 4.68 9.44
CA THR A 51 7.74 5.16 8.40
C THR A 51 6.83 4.03 7.91
N PHE A 52 7.38 2.84 7.66
CA PHE A 52 6.60 1.68 7.25
C PHE A 52 5.57 1.25 8.31
N THR A 53 5.95 1.21 9.59
CA THR A 53 5.01 0.92 10.68
C THR A 53 3.90 1.97 10.79
N LYS A 54 4.20 3.26 10.56
CA LYS A 54 3.17 4.32 10.51
C LYS A 54 2.18 4.09 9.37
N ILE A 55 2.68 3.74 8.18
CA ILE A 55 1.83 3.40 7.02
C ILE A 55 0.91 2.23 7.35
N LEU A 56 1.44 1.14 7.90
CA LEU A 56 0.63 -0.02 8.29
C LEU A 56 -0.43 0.35 9.33
N THR A 57 -0.06 1.13 10.34
CA THR A 57 -1.00 1.59 11.39
C THR A 57 -2.11 2.45 10.80
N GLN A 58 -1.81 3.32 9.85
CA GLN A 58 -2.79 4.15 9.16
C GLN A 58 -3.75 3.30 8.31
N VAL A 59 -3.22 2.32 7.59
CA VAL A 59 -4.01 1.46 6.71
C VAL A 59 -4.91 0.50 7.49
N LEU A 60 -4.43 -0.07 8.59
CA LEU A 60 -5.16 -1.08 9.38
C LEU A 60 -6.20 -0.49 10.34
N ARG A 61 -6.17 0.83 10.59
CA ARG A 61 -7.13 1.52 11.47
C ARG A 61 -8.29 2.18 10.72
N LYS A 62 -8.25 2.18 9.38
CA LYS A 62 -9.36 2.61 8.52
C LYS A 62 -10.34 1.47 8.31
#